data_AF-A0A7W1AWT2-F1
#
_entry.id   AF-A0A7W1AWT2-F1
#
_cell.length_a   1.000
_cell.length_b   1.000
_cell.length_c   1.000
_cell.angle_alpha   90.00
_cell.angle_beta   90.00
_cell.angle_gamma   90.00
#
_symmetry.space_group_name_H-M   'P 1'
#
loop_
_entity.id
_entity.type
_entity.pdbx_description
1 polymer ?
#
loop_
_entity_poly.entity_id
_entity_poly.type
_entity_poly.pdbx_seq_one_letter_code
_entity_poly.pdbx_strand_id
1 'polypeptide(L)'
;PHANGYIRVDWYTPDGLPTWGDGRLFIQGTEGYIELRKYVDIAGRPGTDHLFLADANGVQHIDCSGVELPYGRQLIYDVVNRTETAMPQAHCFLASQLALEAEAKAVQLTRPSEHGDRS
;
A
#
# COMPACT_ATOMS: atom_id res chain seq x y z
N PRO A 1 -22.47 3.48 0.18
CA PRO A 1 -21.06 3.04 0.02
C PRO A 1 -21.00 1.53 -0.26
N HIS A 2 -20.29 1.11 -1.33
CA HIS A 2 -20.15 -0.32 -1.69
C HIS A 2 -18.85 -0.95 -1.18
N ALA A 3 -17.93 -0.16 -0.59
CA ALA A 3 -16.71 -0.61 0.07
C ALA A 3 -16.22 0.43 1.08
N ASN A 4 -15.37 0.02 2.02
CA ASN A 4 -14.67 0.89 2.99
C ASN A 4 -13.18 0.54 2.99
N GLY A 5 -12.33 1.46 3.47
CA GLY A 5 -10.88 1.27 3.56
C GLY A 5 -10.29 1.82 4.86
N TYR A 6 -9.20 1.21 5.31
CA TYR A 6 -8.40 1.65 6.44
C TYR A 6 -6.92 1.67 6.02
N ILE A 7 -6.22 2.74 6.37
CA ILE A 7 -4.79 2.92 6.07
C ILE A 7 -4.07 3.27 7.37
N ARG A 8 -2.96 2.58 7.63
CA ARG A 8 -2.03 2.88 8.71
C ARG A 8 -0.63 2.97 8.13
N VAL A 9 0.07 4.05 8.47
CA VAL A 9 1.46 4.30 8.08
C VAL A 9 2.24 4.64 9.35
N ASP A 10 3.49 4.24 9.40
CA ASP A 10 4.38 4.52 10.49
C ASP A 10 5.85 4.58 10.03
N TRP A 11 6.69 5.06 10.94
CA TRP A 11 8.12 5.17 10.77
C TRP A 11 8.88 4.32 11.81
N TYR A 12 8.30 3.19 12.25
CA TYR A 12 8.84 2.34 13.32
C TYR A 12 9.35 0.98 12.81
N THR A 13 9.76 0.88 11.55
CA THR A 13 10.39 -0.33 11.02
C THR A 13 11.64 -0.68 11.86
N PRO A 14 11.72 -1.88 12.46
CA PRO A 14 12.84 -2.24 13.31
C PRO A 14 14.08 -2.62 12.50
N ASP A 15 15.28 -2.37 13.06
CA ASP A 15 16.57 -2.69 12.43
C ASP A 15 16.73 -4.18 12.07
N GLY A 16 16.02 -5.06 12.76
CA GLY A 16 16.03 -6.51 12.49
C GLY A 16 15.22 -6.93 11.27
N LEU A 17 14.42 -6.04 10.67
CA LEU A 17 13.68 -6.36 9.45
C LEU A 17 14.64 -6.36 8.24
N PRO A 18 14.63 -7.39 7.38
CA PRO A 18 15.57 -7.47 6.26
C PRO A 18 15.25 -6.50 5.10
N THR A 19 14.19 -5.70 5.23
CA THR A 19 13.73 -4.74 4.23
C THR A 19 13.40 -3.40 4.88
N TRP A 20 13.15 -2.39 4.06
CA TRP A 20 12.83 -1.03 4.50
C TRP A 20 11.43 -0.89 5.16
N GLY A 21 10.61 -1.94 5.11
CA GLY A 21 9.30 -1.98 5.75
C GLY A 21 8.52 -3.26 5.43
N ASP A 22 7.52 -3.59 6.26
CA ASP A 22 6.57 -4.67 6.02
C ASP A 22 5.26 -4.11 5.45
N GLY A 23 5.31 -3.73 4.16
CA GLY A 23 4.16 -3.17 3.45
C GLY A 23 3.13 -4.24 3.09
N ARG A 24 1.90 -4.10 3.61
CA ARG A 24 0.79 -5.02 3.36
C ARG A 24 -0.45 -4.37 2.77
N LEU A 25 -1.24 -5.17 2.07
CA LEU A 25 -2.59 -4.82 1.61
C LEU A 25 -3.52 -6.01 1.81
N PHE A 26 -4.71 -5.76 2.36
CA PHE A 26 -5.78 -6.74 2.44
C PHE A 26 -6.97 -6.26 1.61
N ILE A 27 -7.49 -7.15 0.75
CA ILE A 27 -8.69 -6.90 -0.05
C ILE A 27 -9.73 -7.94 0.39
N GLN A 28 -10.73 -7.49 1.15
CA GLN A 28 -11.81 -8.35 1.63
C GLN A 28 -12.99 -8.30 0.65
N GLY A 29 -13.34 -9.44 0.09
CA GLY A 29 -14.56 -9.65 -0.69
C GLY A 29 -15.61 -10.47 0.08
N THR A 30 -16.75 -10.69 -0.55
CA THR A 30 -17.84 -11.53 0.00
C THR A 30 -17.56 -13.03 -0.11
N GLU A 31 -16.68 -13.43 -1.02
CA GLU A 31 -16.40 -14.85 -1.35
C GLU A 31 -14.96 -15.27 -1.04
N GLY A 32 -14.17 -14.35 -0.47
CA GLY A 32 -12.77 -14.58 -0.19
C GLY A 32 -12.04 -13.29 0.13
N TYR A 33 -10.72 -13.39 0.27
CA TYR A 33 -9.85 -12.23 0.44
C TYR A 33 -8.48 -12.45 -0.18
N ILE A 34 -7.80 -11.34 -0.44
CA ILE A 34 -6.40 -11.30 -0.88
C ILE A 34 -5.56 -10.62 0.19
N GLU A 35 -4.40 -11.19 0.53
CA GLU A 35 -3.31 -10.52 1.25
C GLU A 35 -2.12 -10.33 0.29
N LEU A 36 -1.62 -9.11 0.18
CA LEU A 36 -0.33 -8.82 -0.46
C LEU A 36 0.72 -8.56 0.61
N ARG A 37 1.84 -9.26 0.55
CA ARG A 37 3.07 -8.97 1.30
C ARG A 37 4.11 -8.47 0.32
N LYS A 38 4.25 -7.15 0.23
CA LYS A 38 4.97 -6.49 -0.87
C LYS A 38 6.48 -6.74 -0.80
N TYR A 39 7.05 -6.64 0.39
CA TYR A 39 8.51 -6.57 0.52
C TYR A 39 9.10 -7.76 1.29
N VAL A 40 8.32 -8.46 2.11
CA VAL A 40 8.84 -9.56 2.93
C VAL A 40 7.71 -10.48 3.40
N ASP A 41 7.96 -11.78 3.40
CA ASP A 41 7.20 -12.75 4.18
C ASP A 41 7.94 -13.04 5.49
N ILE A 42 7.50 -12.42 6.60
CA ILE A 42 8.24 -12.47 7.89
C ILE A 42 8.43 -13.92 8.34
N ALA A 43 9.72 -14.31 8.46
CA ALA A 43 10.13 -15.67 8.82
C ALA A 43 9.52 -16.77 7.92
N GLY A 44 9.06 -16.39 6.73
CA GLY A 44 8.39 -17.25 5.77
C GLY A 44 9.23 -17.47 4.52
N ARG A 45 8.58 -17.31 3.37
CA ARG A 45 9.21 -17.51 2.06
C ARG A 45 10.27 -16.44 1.78
N PRO A 46 11.35 -16.78 1.06
CA PRO A 46 12.28 -15.78 0.56
C PRO A 46 11.61 -14.96 -0.56
N GLY A 47 12.06 -13.71 -0.72
CA GLY A 47 11.65 -12.84 -1.83
C GLY A 47 10.68 -11.72 -1.44
N THR A 48 10.06 -11.15 -2.47
CA THR A 48 9.11 -10.04 -2.42
C THR A 48 7.82 -10.44 -3.15
N ASP A 49 6.84 -9.53 -3.23
CA ASP A 49 5.69 -9.64 -4.14
C ASP A 49 4.87 -10.93 -3.95
N HIS A 50 4.61 -11.28 -2.69
CA HIS A 50 3.77 -12.44 -2.36
C HIS A 50 2.29 -12.05 -2.35
N LEU A 51 1.48 -12.80 -3.10
CA LEU A 51 0.02 -12.71 -3.07
C LEU A 51 -0.55 -14.00 -2.46
N PHE A 52 -1.39 -13.86 -1.45
CA PHE A 52 -2.16 -14.96 -0.87
C PHE A 52 -3.64 -14.75 -1.19
N LEU A 53 -4.25 -15.73 -1.83
CA LEU A 53 -5.68 -15.76 -2.12
C LEU A 53 -6.32 -16.84 -1.26
N ALA A 54 -7.38 -16.49 -0.54
CA ALA A 54 -8.19 -17.44 0.21
C ALA A 54 -9.65 -17.31 -0.18
N ASP A 55 -10.24 -18.41 -0.67
CA ASP A 55 -11.63 -18.49 -1.12
C ASP A 55 -12.24 -19.87 -0.81
N ALA A 56 -13.44 -20.14 -1.35
CA ALA A 56 -14.15 -21.41 -1.16
C ALA A 56 -13.40 -22.65 -1.69
N ASN A 57 -12.41 -22.47 -2.58
CA ASN A 57 -11.60 -23.55 -3.16
C ASN A 57 -10.29 -23.79 -2.39
N GLY A 58 -9.99 -22.96 -1.39
CA GLY A 58 -8.84 -23.11 -0.50
C GLY A 58 -7.93 -21.88 -0.48
N VAL A 59 -6.66 -22.10 -0.14
CA VAL A 59 -5.65 -21.04 -0.03
C VAL A 59 -4.56 -21.27 -1.05
N GLN A 60 -4.23 -20.22 -1.81
CA GLN A 60 -3.20 -20.23 -2.83
C GLN A 60 -2.17 -19.14 -2.54
N HIS A 61 -0.89 -19.47 -2.72
CA HIS A 61 0.19 -18.50 -2.77
C HIS A 61 0.60 -18.32 -4.23
N ILE A 62 0.71 -17.07 -4.67
CA ILE A 62 1.12 -16.66 -6.00
C ILE A 62 2.36 -15.79 -5.86
N ASP A 63 3.43 -16.16 -6.56
CA ASP A 63 4.64 -15.35 -6.70
C ASP A 63 4.42 -14.34 -7.84
N CYS A 64 4.47 -13.05 -7.52
CA CYS A 64 4.26 -11.97 -8.47
C CYS A 64 5.54 -11.26 -8.90
N SER A 65 6.73 -11.74 -8.52
CA SER A 65 8.02 -11.09 -8.81
C SER A 65 8.32 -10.97 -10.31
N GLY A 66 7.72 -11.82 -11.15
CA GLY A 66 7.89 -11.83 -12.61
C GLY A 66 6.75 -11.17 -13.41
N VAL A 67 5.79 -10.52 -12.75
CA VAL A 67 4.64 -9.90 -13.45
C VAL A 67 5.07 -8.63 -14.18
N GLU A 68 4.61 -8.42 -15.42
CA GLU A 68 4.90 -7.20 -16.18
C GLU A 68 4.42 -5.95 -15.41
N LEU A 69 5.26 -4.92 -15.34
CA LEU A 69 4.94 -3.62 -14.75
C LEU A 69 4.66 -2.60 -15.87
N PRO A 70 3.38 -2.34 -16.23
CA PRO A 70 3.05 -1.63 -17.46
C PRO A 70 3.18 -0.11 -17.37
N TYR A 71 3.20 0.45 -16.15
CA TYR A 71 3.05 1.88 -15.90
C TYR A 71 4.05 2.75 -16.69
N GLY A 72 5.34 2.40 -16.70
CA GLY A 72 6.36 3.21 -17.39
C GLY A 72 6.14 3.29 -18.91
N ARG A 73 5.84 2.16 -19.55
CA ARG A 73 5.53 2.10 -20.98
C ARG A 73 4.26 2.88 -21.30
N GLN A 74 3.22 2.72 -20.49
CA GLN A 74 1.94 3.41 -20.67
C GLN A 74 2.08 4.93 -20.46
N LEU A 75 2.87 5.37 -19.47
CA LEU A 75 3.09 6.79 -19.22
C LEU A 75 3.80 7.46 -20.38
N ILE A 76 4.83 6.84 -20.95
CA ILE A 76 5.51 7.35 -22.15
C ILE A 76 4.52 7.48 -23.31
N TYR A 77 3.71 6.44 -23.52
CA TYR A 77 2.67 6.45 -24.55
C TYR A 77 1.68 7.60 -24.34
N ASP A 78 1.24 7.83 -23.11
CA ASP A 78 0.32 8.89 -22.73
C ASP A 78 0.88 10.29 -22.99
N VAL A 79 2.16 10.51 -22.68
CA VAL A 79 2.83 11.79 -22.97
C VAL A 79 2.90 12.07 -24.46
N VAL A 80 3.28 11.07 -25.26
CA VAL A 80 3.44 11.21 -26.72
C VAL A 80 2.09 11.41 -27.40
N ASN A 81 1.07 10.64 -27.00
CA ASN A 81 -0.21 10.57 -27.69
C ASN A 81 -1.32 11.39 -27.03
N ARG A 82 -1.02 12.04 -25.89
CA ARG A 82 -1.98 12.82 -25.10
C ARG A 82 -3.19 11.98 -24.66
N THR A 83 -2.90 10.79 -24.14
CA THR A 83 -3.88 9.83 -23.60
C THR A 83 -3.68 9.62 -22.10
N GLU A 84 -4.49 8.74 -21.49
CA GLU A 84 -4.45 8.46 -20.04
C GLU A 84 -4.55 6.94 -19.75
N THR A 85 -3.84 6.13 -20.53
CA THR A 85 -3.83 4.66 -20.45
C THR A 85 -3.12 4.11 -19.21
N ALA A 86 -2.15 4.84 -18.66
CA ALA A 86 -1.45 4.46 -17.43
C ALA A 86 -2.34 4.67 -16.20
N MET A 87 -3.02 5.80 -16.14
CA MET A 87 -3.92 6.21 -15.06
C MET A 87 -4.66 7.50 -15.47
N PRO A 88 -5.98 7.60 -15.28
CA PRO A 88 -6.70 8.86 -15.49
C PRO A 88 -6.20 9.98 -14.56
N GLN A 89 -6.03 11.19 -15.09
CA GLN A 89 -5.63 12.37 -14.31
C GLN A 89 -6.61 12.65 -13.17
N ALA A 90 -7.91 12.43 -13.40
CA ALA A 90 -8.94 12.55 -12.38
C ALA A 90 -8.71 11.59 -11.19
N HIS A 91 -8.22 10.37 -11.44
CA HIS A 91 -7.89 9.41 -10.38
C HIS A 91 -6.66 9.87 -9.57
N CYS A 92 -5.63 10.37 -10.27
CA CYS A 92 -4.44 10.94 -9.62
C CYS A 92 -4.79 12.10 -8.67
N PHE A 93 -5.64 13.03 -9.15
CA PHE A 93 -6.09 14.15 -8.31
C PHE A 93 -6.98 13.69 -7.16
N LEU A 94 -7.87 12.72 -7.38
CA LEU A 94 -8.71 12.19 -6.31
C LEU A 94 -7.88 11.56 -5.19
N ALA A 95 -6.88 10.74 -5.52
CA ALA A 95 -5.98 10.16 -4.51
C ALA A 95 -5.24 11.24 -3.71
N SER A 96 -4.75 12.27 -4.41
CA SER A 96 -4.05 13.41 -3.79
C SER A 96 -4.97 14.22 -2.87
N GLN A 97 -6.19 14.50 -3.33
CA GLN A 97 -7.21 15.21 -2.56
C GLN A 97 -7.55 14.43 -1.27
N LEU A 98 -7.81 13.13 -1.37
CA LEU A 98 -8.13 12.31 -0.20
C LEU A 98 -6.99 12.28 0.82
N ALA A 99 -5.73 12.24 0.38
CA ALA A 99 -4.57 12.32 1.26
C ALA A 99 -4.48 13.67 1.99
N LEU A 100 -4.67 14.79 1.27
CA LEU A 100 -4.67 16.13 1.86
C LEU A 100 -5.84 16.32 2.83
N GLU A 101 -7.03 15.81 2.49
CA GLU A 101 -8.19 15.86 3.38
C GLU A 101 -8.01 15.01 4.64
N ALA A 102 -7.38 13.83 4.52
CA ALA A 102 -7.08 12.98 5.66
C ALA A 102 -6.10 13.67 6.62
N GLU A 103 -5.05 14.30 6.09
CA GLU A 103 -4.09 15.08 6.87
C GLU A 103 -4.78 16.28 7.54
N ALA A 104 -5.60 17.04 6.81
CA ALA A 104 -6.33 18.18 7.37
C ALA A 104 -7.31 17.80 8.50
N LYS A 105 -7.79 16.56 8.51
CA LYS A 105 -8.68 16.00 9.55
C LYS A 105 -7.93 15.24 10.65
N ALA A 106 -6.61 15.05 10.52
CA ALA A 106 -5.82 14.29 11.47
C ALA A 106 -5.73 15.04 12.81
N VAL A 107 -5.62 14.27 13.89
CA VAL A 107 -5.45 14.80 15.25
C VAL A 107 -4.15 14.27 15.85
N GLN A 108 -3.41 15.14 16.53
CA GLN A 108 -2.25 14.72 17.31
C GLN A 108 -2.73 14.01 18.58
N LEU A 109 -2.44 12.71 18.67
CA LEU A 109 -2.85 11.90 19.82
C LEU A 109 -1.93 12.05 21.03
N THR A 110 -0.70 12.52 20.83
CA THR A 110 0.27 12.80 21.90
C THR A 110 0.40 14.31 22.11
N ARG A 111 0.19 14.77 23.36
CA ARG A 111 0.57 16.13 23.79
C ARG A 111 2.11 16.23 23.75
N PRO A 112 2.72 17.34 23.31
CA PRO A 112 4.16 17.52 23.49
C PRO A 112 4.50 17.28 24.96
N SER A 113 5.50 16.43 25.23
CA SER A 113 6.06 16.37 26.57
C SER A 113 6.51 17.78 26.94
N GLU A 114 6.00 18.31 28.05
CA GLU A 114 6.61 19.46 28.70
C GLU A 114 8.06 19.05 28.94
N HIS A 115 8.97 19.60 28.13
CA HIS A 115 10.38 19.55 28.43
C HIS A 115 10.55 20.34 29.72
N GLY A 116 10.52 19.60 30.83
CA GLY A 116 11.01 20.07 32.11
C GLY A 116 12.42 20.58 31.90
N ASP A 117 12.53 21.89 32.00
CA ASP A 117 13.76 22.63 32.19
C ASP A 117 14.65 21.86 33.18
N ARG A 118 15.77 21.34 32.68
CA ARG A 118 16.87 20.88 33.53
C ARG A 118 18.04 21.82 33.29
N SER A 119 18.01 22.91 34.05
CA SER A 119 19.19 23.58 34.60
C SER A 119 20.14 22.58 35.24
#